data_AF-A0A554FZ35-F1
#
_entry.id   AF-A0A554FZ35-F1
#
_cell.length_a   1.000
_cell.length_b   1.000
_cell.length_c   1.000
_cell.angle_alpha   90.00
_cell.angle_beta   90.00
_cell.angle_gamma   90.00
#
_symmetry.space_group_name_H-M   'P 1'
#
loop_
_entity.id
_entity.type
_entity.pdbx_description
1 polymer ?
#
loop_
_entity_poly.entity_id
_entity_poly.type
_entity_poly.pdbx_seq_one_letter_code
_entity_poly.pdbx_strand_id
1 'polypeptide(L)'
;MNRLLFVLLSLVGFSLLSGCGGPGAGDSCGGRDFVCQDDAQALECRGGKWRALACRGPLGCRELADSVRCDTSLNQENDACAQDAEGKGVCSPNGGTALLTCQQGVLVKTADCSSCSVQEGQVICQP
;
A
#
# COMPACT_ATOMS: atom_id res chain seq x y z
N MET A 1 -42.15 41.82 -2.66
CA MET A 1 -42.76 41.61 -1.33
C MET A 1 -43.71 40.42 -1.40
N ASN A 2 -43.89 39.69 -0.28
CA ASN A 2 -44.53 38.37 -0.04
C ASN A 2 -43.66 37.14 -0.36
N ARG A 3 -43.01 36.45 0.59
CA ARG A 3 -43.40 35.75 1.85
C ARG A 3 -44.11 34.40 1.64
N LEU A 4 -43.29 33.35 1.84
CA LEU A 4 -43.53 32.11 2.59
C LEU A 4 -44.56 31.11 2.08
N LEU A 5 -44.07 29.95 1.62
CA LEU A 5 -44.71 28.65 1.85
C LEU A 5 -43.63 27.56 1.96
N PHE A 6 -43.49 27.05 3.17
CA PHE A 6 -42.73 25.86 3.52
C PHE A 6 -43.37 24.63 2.88
N VAL A 7 -42.59 23.81 2.15
CA VAL A 7 -42.88 22.37 2.02
C VAL A 7 -41.59 21.61 2.26
N LEU A 8 -41.46 21.14 3.49
CA LEU A 8 -40.64 20.01 3.87
C LEU A 8 -41.14 18.77 3.12
N LEU A 9 -40.33 18.20 2.24
CA LEU A 9 -40.44 16.79 1.86
C LEU A 9 -39.07 16.13 2.05
N SER A 10 -38.80 15.80 3.31
CA SER A 10 -37.92 14.70 3.67
C SER A 10 -38.59 13.40 3.26
N LEU A 11 -37.80 12.47 2.68
CA LEU A 11 -37.76 11.01 2.94
C LEU A 11 -37.43 10.21 1.68
N VAL A 12 -36.23 9.59 1.75
CA VAL A 12 -35.96 8.18 1.41
C VAL A 12 -35.84 7.87 -0.08
N GLY A 13 -34.76 7.26 -0.57
CA GLY A 13 -33.59 6.71 0.10
C GLY A 13 -32.52 6.52 -0.97
N PHE A 14 -31.34 7.05 -0.71
CA PHE A 14 -30.18 6.71 -1.52
C PHE A 14 -29.87 5.26 -1.18
N SER A 15 -30.19 4.37 -2.11
CA SER A 15 -29.86 2.94 -2.02
C SER A 15 -28.39 2.82 -1.70
N LEU A 16 -28.08 2.51 -0.45
CA LEU A 16 -26.76 2.07 -0.04
C LEU A 16 -26.51 0.80 -0.84
N LEU A 17 -25.67 0.89 -1.87
CA LEU A 17 -25.02 -0.31 -2.39
C LEU A 17 -24.21 -0.84 -1.22
N SER A 18 -24.76 -1.85 -0.54
CA SER A 18 -24.01 -2.73 0.34
C SER A 18 -22.98 -3.46 -0.53
N GLY A 19 -21.89 -2.77 -0.86
CA GLY A 19 -20.77 -3.37 -1.54
C GLY A 19 -20.19 -4.43 -0.61
N CYS A 20 -20.30 -5.70 -1.00
CA CYS A 20 -19.32 -6.69 -0.58
C CYS A 20 -17.98 -6.25 -1.16
N GLY A 21 -17.27 -5.41 -0.43
CA GLY A 21 -15.94 -4.91 -0.77
C GLY A 21 -15.29 -4.52 0.55
N GLY A 22 -14.10 -5.04 0.81
CA GLY A 22 -13.31 -4.67 1.97
C GLY A 22 -12.98 -3.16 1.98
N PRO A 23 -12.16 -2.71 2.94
CA PRO A 23 -11.78 -1.31 2.99
C PRO A 23 -11.07 -0.89 1.70
N GLY A 24 -11.23 0.39 1.33
CA GLY A 24 -10.48 1.03 0.26
C GLY A 24 -9.33 1.88 0.79
N ALA A 25 -8.37 2.21 -0.07
CA ALA A 25 -7.31 3.16 0.27
C ALA A 25 -7.90 4.54 0.65
N GLY A 26 -7.44 5.10 1.76
CA GLY A 26 -7.88 6.38 2.30
C GLY A 26 -9.02 6.30 3.33
N ASP A 27 -9.73 5.16 3.39
CA ASP A 27 -10.76 4.89 4.39
C ASP A 27 -10.17 4.88 5.79
N SER A 28 -11.01 5.17 6.79
CA SER A 28 -10.61 5.11 8.18
C SER A 28 -10.35 3.68 8.63
N CYS A 29 -9.32 3.50 9.44
CA CYS A 29 -8.95 2.22 10.02
C CYS A 29 -8.51 2.39 11.47
N GLY A 30 -8.55 1.30 12.24
CA GLY A 30 -8.01 1.24 13.60
C GLY A 30 -6.85 0.26 13.68
N GLY A 31 -5.98 0.41 14.69
CA GLY A 31 -4.91 -0.56 14.95
C GLY A 31 -3.74 -0.48 13.98
N ARG A 32 -3.16 -1.65 13.68
CA ARG A 32 -1.99 -1.83 12.80
C ARG A 32 -2.22 -3.03 11.89
N ASP A 33 -3.40 -3.07 11.30
CA ASP A 33 -3.88 -4.21 10.53
C ASP A 33 -3.41 -4.14 9.09
N PHE A 34 -3.41 -5.30 8.44
CA PHE A 34 -3.19 -5.46 7.01
C PHE A 34 -4.34 -6.27 6.44
N VAL A 35 -4.76 -5.94 5.22
CA VAL A 35 -5.71 -6.73 4.42
C VAL A 35 -5.28 -6.75 2.96
N CYS A 36 -5.58 -7.80 2.23
CA CYS A 36 -5.51 -7.78 0.77
C CYS A 36 -6.71 -7.03 0.21
N GLN A 37 -6.44 -6.02 -0.61
CA GLN A 37 -7.48 -5.35 -1.40
C GLN A 37 -7.81 -6.19 -2.65
N ASP A 38 -6.77 -6.70 -3.28
CA ASP A 38 -6.81 -7.61 -4.43
C ASP A 38 -5.52 -8.43 -4.51
N ASP A 39 -5.35 -9.24 -5.54
CA ASP A 39 -4.18 -10.11 -5.73
C ASP A 39 -2.86 -9.34 -5.90
N ALA A 40 -2.89 -8.05 -6.24
CA ALA A 40 -1.71 -7.21 -6.50
C ALA A 40 -1.51 -6.10 -5.45
N GLN A 41 -2.46 -5.90 -4.53
CA GLN A 41 -2.44 -4.81 -3.57
C GLN A 41 -2.85 -5.26 -2.16
N ALA A 42 -2.04 -4.87 -1.18
CA ALA A 42 -2.40 -4.91 0.23
C ALA A 42 -2.76 -3.50 0.71
N LEU A 43 -3.53 -3.42 1.80
CA LEU A 43 -3.73 -2.20 2.56
C LEU A 43 -3.07 -2.36 3.92
N GLU A 44 -2.32 -1.34 4.34
CA GLU A 44 -1.81 -1.19 5.70
C GLU A 44 -2.58 -0.08 6.42
N CYS A 45 -3.03 -0.34 7.64
CA CYS A 45 -3.56 0.70 8.50
C CYS A 45 -2.43 1.53 9.10
N ARG A 46 -2.27 2.78 8.63
CA ARG A 46 -1.24 3.70 9.12
C ARG A 46 -1.83 5.07 9.39
N GLY A 47 -1.68 5.55 10.62
CA GLY A 47 -2.18 6.88 11.01
C GLY A 47 -3.71 6.99 10.94
N GLY A 48 -4.42 5.89 11.19
CA GLY A 48 -5.89 5.84 11.16
C GLY A 48 -6.50 5.83 9.76
N LYS A 49 -5.68 5.64 8.71
CA LYS A 49 -6.12 5.48 7.33
C LYS A 49 -5.49 4.27 6.66
N TRP A 50 -6.27 3.61 5.82
CA TRP A 50 -5.75 2.55 4.94
C TRP A 50 -4.85 3.15 3.87
N ARG A 51 -3.64 2.61 3.71
CA ARG A 51 -2.69 2.94 2.64
C ARG A 51 -2.45 1.71 1.78
N ALA A 52 -2.54 1.88 0.47
CA ALA A 52 -2.19 0.84 -0.47
C ALA A 52 -0.67 0.58 -0.48
N LEU A 53 -0.33 -0.71 -0.52
CA LEU A 53 1.01 -1.25 -0.72
C LEU A 53 0.95 -2.11 -1.98
N ALA A 54 1.92 -1.91 -2.87
CA ALA A 54 2.04 -2.75 -4.05
C ALA A 54 2.62 -4.11 -3.67
N CYS A 55 2.04 -5.20 -4.18
CA CYS A 55 2.53 -6.57 -4.04
C CYS A 55 2.87 -7.09 -5.45
N ARG A 56 3.86 -6.46 -6.10
CA ARG A 56 4.13 -6.68 -7.53
C ARG A 56 4.77 -8.03 -7.84
N GLY A 57 5.25 -8.73 -6.83
CA GLY A 57 5.85 -10.04 -7.02
C GLY A 57 4.83 -11.08 -7.48
N PRO A 58 5.27 -12.19 -8.08
CA PRO A 58 4.39 -13.18 -8.70
C PRO A 58 3.45 -13.87 -7.72
N LEU A 59 3.77 -13.83 -6.43
CA LEU A 59 2.92 -14.40 -5.38
C LEU A 59 1.81 -13.46 -4.92
N GLY A 60 1.85 -12.19 -5.33
CA GLY A 60 0.81 -11.21 -5.05
C GLY A 60 0.59 -10.91 -3.57
N CYS A 61 -0.60 -10.44 -3.25
CA CYS A 61 -1.14 -10.38 -1.90
C CYS A 61 -1.88 -11.68 -1.57
N ARG A 62 -1.67 -12.20 -0.35
CA ARG A 62 -2.43 -13.34 0.16
C ARG A 62 -2.78 -13.18 1.63
N GLU A 63 -4.01 -13.52 1.94
CA GLU A 63 -4.49 -13.73 3.30
C GLU A 63 -4.02 -15.10 3.82
N LEU A 64 -3.36 -15.12 4.97
CA LEU A 64 -3.09 -16.31 5.77
C LEU A 64 -3.98 -16.31 7.01
N ALA A 65 -3.95 -17.39 7.79
CA ALA A 65 -4.82 -17.54 8.96
C ALA A 65 -4.67 -16.41 10.01
N ASP A 66 -3.49 -15.81 10.12
CA ASP A 66 -3.12 -14.83 11.14
C ASP A 66 -2.39 -13.59 10.58
N SER A 67 -2.20 -13.51 9.26
CA SER A 67 -1.38 -12.45 8.65
C SER A 67 -1.66 -12.27 7.17
N VAL A 68 -1.36 -11.08 6.66
CA VAL A 68 -1.29 -10.81 5.22
C VAL A 68 0.14 -10.94 4.74
N ARG A 69 0.34 -11.60 3.59
CA ARG A 69 1.62 -11.64 2.89
C ARG A 69 1.52 -10.87 1.59
N CYS A 70 2.29 -9.81 1.49
CA CYS A 70 2.49 -9.02 0.28
C CYS A 70 3.85 -9.35 -0.33
N ASP A 71 3.88 -9.91 -1.53
CA ASP A 71 5.13 -10.17 -2.26
C ASP A 71 5.67 -8.87 -2.86
N THR A 72 6.64 -8.28 -2.17
CA THR A 72 7.28 -7.02 -2.56
C THR A 72 8.53 -7.21 -3.42
N SER A 73 8.83 -8.44 -3.85
CA SER A 73 10.07 -8.77 -4.58
C SER A 73 10.24 -8.04 -5.92
N LEU A 74 9.16 -7.57 -6.53
CA LEU A 74 9.16 -6.78 -7.76
C LEU A 74 8.67 -5.34 -7.54
N ASN A 75 8.60 -4.87 -6.29
CA ASN A 75 8.30 -3.47 -6.03
C ASN A 75 9.41 -2.58 -6.56
N GLN A 76 9.03 -1.39 -7.01
CA GLN A 76 9.86 -0.47 -7.75
C GLN A 76 9.84 0.93 -7.13
N GLU A 77 10.66 1.82 -7.69
CA GLU A 77 10.68 3.21 -7.29
C GLU A 77 9.28 3.85 -7.33
N ASN A 78 9.00 4.67 -6.32
CA ASN A 78 7.71 5.32 -6.04
C ASN A 78 6.59 4.41 -5.53
N ASP A 79 6.80 3.09 -5.41
CA ASP A 79 5.83 2.25 -4.71
C ASP A 79 5.80 2.59 -3.22
N ALA A 80 4.63 2.49 -2.61
CA ALA A 80 4.50 2.57 -1.17
C ALA A 80 5.16 1.35 -0.49
N CYS A 81 5.79 1.59 0.66
CA CYS A 81 6.39 0.55 1.50
C CYS A 81 5.80 0.57 2.91
N ALA A 82 5.69 -0.63 3.50
CA ALA A 82 5.12 -0.85 4.83
C ALA A 82 5.94 -0.16 5.94
N GLN A 83 5.32 0.06 7.11
CA GLN A 83 5.94 0.87 8.17
C GLN A 83 7.16 0.17 8.76
N ASP A 84 7.14 -1.16 8.78
CA ASP A 84 8.25 -2.01 9.21
C ASP A 84 9.38 -2.11 8.17
N ALA A 85 9.16 -1.62 6.95
CA ALA A 85 10.17 -1.53 5.90
C ALA A 85 10.92 -0.19 5.92
N GLU A 86 10.48 0.79 6.72
CA GLU A 86 11.11 2.12 6.79
C GLU A 86 12.62 2.02 7.08
N GLY A 87 13.42 2.72 6.26
CA GLY A 87 14.88 2.70 6.32
C GLY A 87 15.54 1.45 5.73
N LYS A 88 14.79 0.41 5.34
CA LYS A 88 15.35 -0.79 4.70
C LYS A 88 15.60 -0.55 3.22
N GLY A 89 16.73 -1.08 2.76
CA GLY A 89 17.10 -1.12 1.35
C GLY A 89 16.54 -2.36 0.64
N VAL A 90 16.23 -2.23 -0.63
CA VAL A 90 15.93 -3.34 -1.55
C VAL A 90 16.59 -3.05 -2.90
N CYS A 91 16.94 -4.10 -3.65
CA CYS A 91 17.41 -3.92 -5.01
C CYS A 91 16.24 -3.62 -5.95
N SER A 92 16.47 -2.75 -6.93
CA SER A 92 15.48 -2.53 -7.99
C SER A 92 15.19 -3.84 -8.75
N PRO A 93 13.96 -4.03 -9.25
CA PRO A 93 13.65 -5.19 -10.07
C PRO A 93 14.41 -5.15 -11.41
N ASN A 94 14.33 -6.23 -12.19
CA ASN A 94 14.86 -6.32 -13.56
C ASN A 94 16.37 -6.05 -13.71
N GLY A 95 17.18 -6.70 -12.86
CA GLY A 95 18.64 -6.70 -13.00
C GLY A 95 19.39 -6.00 -11.86
N GLY A 96 18.68 -5.43 -10.88
CA GLY A 96 19.32 -4.91 -9.67
C GLY A 96 20.34 -3.83 -9.96
N THR A 97 20.01 -2.87 -10.83
CA THR A 97 20.92 -1.78 -11.21
C THR A 97 20.75 -0.53 -10.35
N ALA A 98 19.93 -0.61 -9.30
CA ALA A 98 19.75 0.47 -8.35
C ALA A 98 19.42 -0.05 -6.95
N LEU A 99 19.79 0.74 -5.95
CA LEU A 99 19.35 0.59 -4.56
C LEU A 99 18.12 1.46 -4.34
N LEU A 100 17.03 0.86 -3.88
CA LEU A 100 15.84 1.56 -3.40
C LEU A 100 15.83 1.50 -1.88
N THR A 101 15.45 2.58 -1.21
CA THR A 101 15.28 2.61 0.25
C THR A 101 13.89 3.13 0.58
N CYS A 102 13.21 2.49 1.51
CA CYS A 102 11.94 2.98 2.02
C CYS A 102 12.17 4.26 2.83
N GLN A 103 11.72 5.39 2.30
CA GLN A 103 11.78 6.69 2.94
C GLN A 103 10.40 7.32 2.95
N GLN A 104 9.92 7.67 4.14
CA GLN A 104 8.60 8.27 4.36
C GLN A 104 7.44 7.39 3.81
N GLY A 105 7.61 6.06 3.88
CA GLY A 105 6.66 5.09 3.34
C GLY A 105 6.61 5.00 1.82
N VAL A 106 7.66 5.44 1.11
CA VAL A 106 7.81 5.29 -0.34
C VAL A 106 9.20 4.73 -0.67
N LEU A 107 9.30 3.82 -1.63
CA LEU A 107 10.58 3.35 -2.16
C LEU A 107 11.23 4.45 -3.01
N VAL A 108 12.34 5.00 -2.53
CA VAL A 108 13.11 6.05 -3.21
C VAL A 108 14.41 5.46 -3.71
N LYS A 109 14.79 5.74 -4.97
CA LYS A 109 16.11 5.37 -5.48
C LYS A 109 17.20 6.19 -4.79
N THR A 110 18.12 5.54 -4.12
CA THR A 110 19.19 6.20 -3.36
C THR A 110 20.57 6.03 -3.98
N ALA A 111 20.75 5.05 -4.86
CA ALA A 111 21.97 4.87 -5.63
C ALA A 111 21.69 4.12 -6.94
N ASP A 112 22.48 4.42 -7.98
CA ASP A 112 22.65 3.57 -9.15
C ASP A 112 23.81 2.60 -8.88
N CYS A 113 23.66 1.35 -9.31
CA CYS A 113 24.61 0.26 -9.09
C CYS A 113 24.89 -0.45 -10.42
N SER A 114 26.10 -0.93 -10.66
CA SER A 114 26.35 -1.92 -11.73
C SER A 114 25.69 -3.25 -11.41
N SER A 115 25.64 -3.61 -10.13
CA SER A 115 24.90 -4.77 -9.62
C SER A 115 24.47 -4.55 -8.18
N CYS A 116 23.30 -5.08 -7.83
CA CYS A 116 22.73 -5.04 -6.49
C CYS A 116 22.37 -6.46 -6.08
N SER A 117 22.78 -6.85 -4.88
CA SER A 117 22.51 -8.17 -4.33
C SER A 117 22.19 -8.09 -2.85
N VAL A 118 21.40 -9.05 -2.34
CA VAL A 118 21.15 -9.20 -0.91
C VAL A 118 22.05 -10.30 -0.38
N GLN A 119 22.95 -9.97 0.53
CA GLN A 119 23.90 -10.91 1.16
C GLN A 119 23.69 -10.84 2.67
N GLU A 120 23.37 -11.97 3.30
CA GLU A 120 23.15 -12.05 4.76
C GLU A 120 22.14 -11.02 5.31
N GLY A 121 21.14 -10.64 4.49
CA GLY A 121 20.14 -9.65 4.84
C GLY A 121 20.59 -8.19 4.69
N GLN A 122 21.81 -7.94 4.24
CA GLN A 122 22.28 -6.61 3.84
C GLN A 122 22.18 -6.45 2.32
N VAL A 123 21.80 -5.25 1.88
CA VAL A 123 21.82 -4.92 0.46
C VAL A 123 23.18 -4.37 0.10
N ILE A 124 23.85 -5.07 -0.82
CA ILE A 124 25.15 -4.71 -1.37
C ILE A 124 24.92 -4.09 -2.75
N CYS A 125 25.17 -2.78 -2.85
CA CYS A 125 25.19 -2.04 -4.11
C CYS A 125 26.64 -1.92 -4.57
N GLN A 126 26.98 -2.62 -5.65
CA GLN A 126 28.27 -2.53 -6.31
C GLN A 126 28.23 -1.36 -7.32
N PRO A 127 29.23 -0.46 -7.32
CA PRO A 127 29.34 0.62 -8.30
C PRO A 127 29.38 0.13 -9.74
#